data_AF-T1JMI1-F1
#
_entry.id   AF-T1JMI1-F1
#
_cell.length_a   1.000
_cell.length_b   1.000
_cell.length_c   1.000
_cell.angle_alpha   90.00
_cell.angle_beta   90.00
_cell.angle_gamma   90.00
#
_symmetry.space_group_name_H-M   'P 1'
#
loop_
_entity.id
_entity.type
_entity.pdbx_description
1 polymer ?
#
loop_
_entity_poly.entity_id
_entity_poly.type
_entity_poly.pdbx_seq_one_letter_code
_entity_poly.pdbx_strand_id
1 'polypeptide(L)' 'MNLVVDECVEETKGGEKHTIGMVVIRGNSIVLLEALDRI' A
#
# COMPACT_ATOMS: atom_id res chain seq x y z
N MET A 1 -1.14 -1.33 14.55
CA MET A 1 -1.81 -0.27 13.78
C MET A 1 -2.14 -0.81 12.40
N ASN A 2 -3.23 -1.54 12.23
CA ASN A 2 -3.58 -2.05 10.89
C ASN A 2 -4.12 -0.91 10.03
N LEU A 3 -3.81 -0.91 8.75
CA LEU A 3 -4.30 0.04 7.76
C LEU A 3 -5.33 -0.62 6.85
N VAL A 4 -6.38 0.12 6.51
CA VAL A 4 -7.28 -0.23 5.41
C VAL A 4 -6.99 0.76 4.28
N VAL A 5 -6.64 0.24 3.11
CA VAL A 5 -6.28 1.04 1.93
C VAL A 5 -7.25 0.68 0.81
N ASP A 6 -7.85 1.68 0.19
CA ASP A 6 -8.68 1.52 -1.00
C ASP A 6 -7.86 1.78 -2.27
N GLU A 7 -8.33 1.26 -3.42
CA GLU A 7 -7.67 1.42 -4.73
C GLU A 7 -6.17 1.05 -4.75
N CYS A 8 -5.76 0.07 -3.94
CA CYS A 8 -4.36 -0.28 -3.77
C CYS A 8 -3.76 -0.87 -5.07
N VAL A 9 -2.50 -0.51 -5.32
CA VAL A 9 -1.68 -1.06 -6.42
C VAL A 9 -0.45 -1.73 -5.82
N GLU A 10 -0.26 -3.01 -6.10
CA GLU A 10 0.97 -3.74 -5.78
C GLU A 10 2.00 -3.51 -6.87
N GLU A 11 3.24 -3.17 -6.49
CA GLU A 11 4.39 -3.16 -7.38
C GLU A 11 5.31 -4.34 -7.05
N THR A 12 5.49 -5.25 -8.02
CA THR A 12 6.33 -6.43 -7.82
C THR A 12 7.80 -6.09 -8.05
N LYS A 13 8.71 -7.00 -7.65
CA LYS A 13 10.15 -6.86 -7.93
C LYS A 13 10.50 -6.75 -9.42
N GLY A 14 9.60 -7.18 -10.31
CA GLY A 14 9.73 -7.05 -11.76
C GLY A 14 9.27 -5.70 -12.32
N GLY A 15 8.77 -4.79 -11.48
CA GLY A 15 8.20 -3.51 -11.89
C GLY A 15 6.76 -3.61 -12.42
N GLU A 16 6.15 -4.79 -12.37
CA GLU A 16 4.75 -4.98 -12.73
C GLU A 16 3.85 -4.33 -11.69
N LYS A 17 2.77 -3.69 -12.15
CA LYS A 17 1.78 -3.03 -11.30
C LYS A 17 0.44 -3.76 -11.40
N HIS A 18 -0.07 -4.21 -10.26
CA HIS A 18 -1.34 -4.94 -10.15
C HIS A 18 -2.33 -4.16 -9.28
N THR A 19 -3.49 -3.83 -9.83
CA THR A 19 -4.57 -3.19 -9.04
C THR A 19 -5.29 -4.26 -8.22
N ILE A 20 -5.23 -4.13 -6.90
CA ILE A 20 -5.77 -5.12 -5.95
C ILE A 20 -6.97 -4.59 -5.16
N GLY A 21 -7.35 -3.32 -5.37
CA GLY A 21 -8.54 -2.71 -4.78
C GLY A 21 -8.40 -2.51 -3.27
N MET A 22 -9.44 -2.85 -2.50
CA MET A 22 -9.46 -2.65 -1.06
C MET A 22 -8.69 -3.75 -0.32
N VAL A 23 -7.69 -3.37 0.48
CA VAL A 23 -6.84 -4.29 1.23
C VAL A 23 -6.65 -3.86 2.68
N VAL A 24 -6.31 -4.83 3.52
CA VAL A 24 -5.94 -4.60 4.92
C VAL A 24 -4.46 -4.95 5.11
N ILE A 25 -3.67 -3.99 5.56
CA ILE A 25 -2.25 -4.15 5.84
C ILE A 25 -2.05 -4.23 7.36
N ARG A 26 -1.33 -5.26 7.83
CA ARG A 26 -0.99 -5.39 9.24
C ARG A 26 0.09 -4.38 9.61
N GLY A 27 -0.12 -3.62 10.69
CA GLY A 27 0.77 -2.50 11.04
C GLY A 27 2.21 -2.86 11.33
N ASN A 28 2.45 -4.06 11.87
CA ASN A 28 3.80 -4.53 12.17
C ASN A 28 4.58 -4.96 10.90
N SER A 29 3.93 -5.02 9.75
CA SER A 29 4.54 -5.31 8.45
C SER A 29 4.90 -4.03 7.68
N ILE A 30 4.54 -2.85 8.20
CA ILE A 30 4.86 -1.56 7.57
C ILE A 30 6.23 -1.11 8.07
N VAL A 31 7.18 -0.94 7.14
CA VAL A 31 8.54 -0.46 7.45
C VAL A 31 8.65 1.07 7.30
N LEU A 32 8.01 1.62 6.26
CA LEU A 32 7.97 3.05 5.95
C LEU A 32 6.57 3.40 5.42
N LEU A 33 6.09 4.59 5.77
CA LEU A 33 4.88 5.18 5.21
C LEU A 33 5.14 6.65 4.95
N GLU A 34 4.86 7.10 3.72
CA GLU A 34 5.01 8.49 3.29
C GLU A 34 3.75 8.97 2.58
N ALA A 35 3.50 10.28 2.63
CA ALA A 35 2.44 10.92 1.87
C ALA A 35 3.03 11.46 0.56
N LEU A 36 2.46 11.03 -0.57
CA LEU A 36 2.89 11.49 -1.89
C LEU A 36 2.38 12.91 -2.20
N ASP A 37 1.22 13.27 -1.65
CA ASP A 37 0.65 14.61 -1.75
C ASP A 37 0.80 15.40 -0.44
N ARG A 38 0.96 16.71 -0.57
CA ARG A 38 0.92 17.64 0.57
C ARG A 38 -0.52 18.08 0.82
N ILE A 39 -0.93 18.06 2.09
CA ILE A 39 -2.21 18.63 2.57
C ILE A 39 -2.08 20.15 2.64
#